data_AF-A0A051TW31-F1
#
_entry.id   AF-A0A051TW31-F1
#
_cell.length_a   1.000
_cell.length_b   1.000
_cell.length_c   1.000
_cell.angle_alpha   90.00
_cell.angle_beta   90.00
_cell.angle_gamma   90.00
#
_symmetry.space_group_name_H-M   'P 1'
#
loop_
_entity.id
_entity.type
_entity.pdbx_description
1 polymer ?
#
loop_
_entity_poly.entity_id
_entity_poly.type
_entity_poly.pdbx_seq_one_letter_code
_entity_poly.pdbx_strand_id
1 'polypeptide(L)'
;MEADLDAWLGPSNADAFINFFKLDGALDIQTPTDLYPTTIYTLDTDGVADWQEDYDAGGMNAGGFLDSLGHFLLQHAEYFGLTPSEIANATTWLDGELTYVDISDNINNGAAWLDALGHGLIDSGLFQSLFASIELALSS
;
A
#
# COMPACT_ATOMS: atom_id res chain seq x y z
N MET A 1 12.45 -3.74 -0.13
CA MET A 1 11.53 -3.62 -1.30
C MET A 1 12.12 -4.17 -2.61
N GLU A 2 13.17 -3.61 -3.22
CA GLU A 2 13.64 -4.06 -4.56
C GLU A 2 14.01 -5.56 -4.60
N ALA A 3 14.79 -6.03 -3.61
CA ALA A 3 15.13 -7.45 -3.48
C ALA A 3 13.90 -8.35 -3.24
N ASP A 4 12.87 -7.82 -2.59
CA ASP A 4 11.63 -8.53 -2.28
C ASP A 4 10.76 -8.67 -3.54
N LEU A 5 10.71 -7.61 -4.36
CA LEU A 5 10.07 -7.59 -5.68
C LEU A 5 10.76 -8.57 -6.64
N ASP A 6 12.10 -8.60 -6.63
CA ASP A 6 12.89 -9.57 -7.40
C ASP A 6 12.59 -11.02 -6.98
N ALA A 7 12.48 -11.26 -5.67
CA ALA A 7 12.14 -12.58 -5.15
C ALA A 7 10.69 -12.99 -5.46
N TRP A 8 9.77 -12.03 -5.51
CA TRP A 8 8.34 -12.26 -5.75
C TRP A 8 7.98 -12.41 -7.24
N LEU A 9 8.46 -11.51 -8.10
CA LEU A 9 8.07 -11.43 -9.52
C LEU A 9 9.13 -11.96 -10.49
N GLY A 10 10.37 -12.07 -10.03
CA GLY A 10 11.55 -12.25 -10.86
C GLY A 10 12.07 -10.92 -11.45
N PRO A 11 13.37 -10.80 -11.76
CA PRO A 11 14.02 -9.51 -12.02
C PRO A 11 13.39 -8.70 -13.17
N SER A 12 13.04 -9.36 -14.29
CA SER A 12 12.45 -8.67 -15.43
C SER A 12 11.05 -8.12 -15.15
N ASN A 13 10.28 -8.78 -14.29
CA ASN A 13 8.93 -8.37 -13.94
C ASN A 13 8.95 -7.36 -12.79
N ALA A 14 9.90 -7.49 -11.86
CA ALA A 14 10.17 -6.48 -10.84
C ALA A 14 10.54 -5.13 -11.47
N ASP A 15 11.45 -5.12 -12.45
CA ASP A 15 11.80 -3.92 -13.22
C ASP A 15 10.59 -3.32 -13.93
N ALA A 16 9.75 -4.16 -14.56
CA ALA A 16 8.53 -3.71 -15.22
C ALA A 16 7.53 -3.08 -14.22
N PHE A 17 7.36 -3.71 -13.06
CA PHE A 17 6.49 -3.25 -11.98
C PHE A 17 6.95 -1.89 -11.42
N ILE A 18 8.24 -1.76 -11.08
CA ILE A 18 8.84 -0.51 -10.57
C ILE A 18 8.67 0.61 -11.60
N ASN A 19 8.93 0.32 -12.88
CA ASN A 19 8.79 1.31 -13.95
C ASN A 19 7.35 1.71 -14.23
N PHE A 20 6.41 0.77 -14.08
CA PHE A 20 4.98 1.00 -14.28
C PHE A 20 4.42 1.92 -13.19
N PHE A 21 4.69 1.59 -11.92
CA PHE A 21 4.24 2.37 -10.76
C PHE A 21 5.12 3.59 -10.45
N LYS A 22 6.19 3.81 -11.22
CA LYS A 22 7.13 4.93 -11.02
C LYS A 22 7.72 4.96 -9.61
N LEU A 23 8.03 3.78 -9.08
CA LEU A 23 8.64 3.62 -7.77
C LEU A 23 10.15 3.85 -7.79
N ASP A 24 10.75 4.01 -8.98
CA ASP A 24 12.15 4.33 -9.16
C ASP A 24 12.56 5.56 -8.32
N GLY A 25 13.57 5.38 -7.48
CA GLY A 25 14.05 6.42 -6.57
C GLY A 25 13.18 6.68 -5.33
N ALA A 26 12.06 5.98 -5.14
CA ALA A 26 11.26 5.98 -3.91
C ALA A 26 11.47 4.72 -3.06
N LEU A 27 12.12 3.70 -3.63
CA LEU A 27 12.44 2.45 -2.93
C LEU A 27 13.45 2.72 -1.80
N ASP A 28 13.15 2.19 -0.61
CA ASP A 28 14.04 2.17 0.56
C ASP A 28 14.35 3.55 1.18
N ILE A 29 13.59 4.59 0.82
CA ILE A 29 13.71 5.91 1.47
C ILE A 29 12.82 5.92 2.72
N GLN A 30 13.44 5.79 3.88
CA GLN A 30 12.76 6.03 5.15
C GLN A 30 12.68 7.53 5.46
N THR A 31 11.54 7.95 5.99
CA THR A 31 11.36 9.30 6.54
C THR A 31 12.34 9.48 7.71
N PRO A 32 13.25 10.47 7.66
CA PRO A 32 14.18 10.71 8.76
C PRO A 32 13.46 11.09 10.06
N THR A 33 13.91 10.56 11.19
CA THR A 33 13.23 10.73 12.49
C THR A 33 13.61 12.01 13.24
N ASP A 34 14.51 12.83 12.70
CA ASP A 34 15.10 13.99 13.39
C ASP A 34 15.09 15.30 12.58
N LEU A 35 14.34 15.34 11.47
CA LEU A 35 14.34 16.50 10.56
C LEU A 35 13.30 17.57 10.93
N TYR A 36 12.05 17.16 11.14
CA TYR A 36 10.94 18.02 11.55
C TYR A 36 9.76 17.19 12.06
N PRO A 37 8.86 17.79 12.89
CA PRO A 37 7.68 17.09 13.39
C PRO A 37 6.79 16.65 12.24
N THR A 38 6.57 15.35 12.13
CA THR A 38 5.78 14.74 11.05
C THR A 38 4.79 13.75 11.62
N THR A 39 3.56 13.75 11.10
CA THR A 39 2.56 12.73 11.43
C THR A 39 2.38 11.82 10.22
N ILE A 40 2.56 10.52 10.42
CA ILE A 40 2.45 9.48 9.40
C ILE A 40 1.22 8.64 9.73
N TYR A 41 0.29 8.58 8.79
CA TYR A 41 -0.90 7.73 8.89
C TYR A 41 -0.66 6.48 8.05
N THR A 42 -0.80 5.32 8.68
CA THR A 42 -0.65 4.01 8.04
C THR A 42 -1.92 3.21 8.32
N LEU A 43 -2.48 2.58 7.28
CA LEU A 43 -3.51 1.57 7.40
C LEU A 43 -2.81 0.22 7.44
N ASP A 44 -3.15 -0.60 8.44
CA ASP A 44 -2.60 -1.93 8.61
C ASP A 44 -2.76 -2.75 7.31
N THR A 45 -1.73 -3.52 6.95
CA THR A 45 -1.61 -4.29 5.69
C THR A 45 -1.59 -3.48 4.38
N ASP A 46 -1.45 -2.14 4.44
CA ASP A 46 -1.20 -1.32 3.25
C ASP A 46 0.21 -1.60 2.68
N GLY A 47 0.25 -2.36 1.59
CA GLY A 47 1.49 -2.77 0.94
C GLY A 47 2.35 -1.62 0.39
N VAL A 48 1.83 -0.39 0.31
CA VAL A 48 2.60 0.79 -0.09
C VAL A 48 3.23 1.46 1.12
N ALA A 49 2.46 1.67 2.18
CA ALA A 49 2.91 2.37 3.38
C ALA A 49 3.75 1.47 4.31
N ASP A 50 3.48 0.16 4.30
CA ASP A 50 4.12 -0.82 5.18
C ASP A 50 4.58 -2.08 4.45
N TRP A 51 5.32 -1.88 3.36
CA TRP A 51 5.78 -2.95 2.48
C TRP A 51 6.51 -4.08 3.23
N GLN A 52 7.44 -3.74 4.14
CA GLN A 52 8.29 -4.76 4.75
C GLN A 52 7.50 -5.61 5.74
N GLU A 53 6.64 -4.99 6.56
CA GLU A 53 5.77 -5.72 7.48
C GLU A 53 4.79 -6.61 6.71
N ASP A 54 4.14 -6.09 5.67
CA ASP A 54 3.20 -6.85 4.85
C ASP A 54 3.88 -7.97 4.06
N TYR A 55 5.08 -7.74 3.52
CA TYR A 55 5.87 -8.77 2.84
C TYR A 55 6.30 -9.90 3.78
N ASP A 56 6.78 -9.56 4.98
CA ASP A 56 7.25 -10.52 5.99
C ASP A 56 6.09 -11.31 6.63
N ALA A 57 4.93 -10.67 6.82
CA ALA A 57 3.69 -11.30 7.27
C ALA A 57 3.10 -12.23 6.19
N GLY A 58 3.57 -12.10 4.95
CA GLY A 58 3.11 -12.87 3.81
C GLY A 58 1.94 -12.24 3.06
N GLY A 59 1.49 -11.02 3.37
CA GLY A 59 0.47 -10.31 2.57
C GLY A 59 0.86 -10.19 1.09
N MET A 60 2.16 -10.07 0.81
CA MET A 60 2.67 -10.08 -0.57
C MET A 60 2.92 -11.47 -1.17
N ASN A 61 2.92 -12.56 -0.38
CA ASN A 61 3.35 -13.90 -0.83
C ASN A 61 2.38 -15.06 -0.50
N ALA A 62 1.37 -14.85 0.33
CA ALA A 62 0.52 -15.90 0.89
C ALA A 62 -0.72 -16.21 0.03
N GLY A 63 -1.37 -15.20 -0.55
CA GLY A 63 -2.50 -15.38 -1.46
C GLY A 63 -2.15 -15.39 -2.96
N GLY A 64 -0.86 -15.20 -3.29
CA GLY A 64 -0.37 -15.10 -4.67
C GLY A 64 -0.58 -13.71 -5.28
N PHE A 65 -0.24 -13.55 -6.56
CA PHE A 65 -0.09 -12.23 -7.19
C PHE A 65 -1.30 -11.28 -7.06
N LEU A 66 -2.53 -11.81 -7.15
CA LEU A 66 -3.74 -10.99 -7.06
C LEU A 66 -4.02 -10.48 -5.63
N ASP A 67 -3.61 -11.25 -4.63
CA ASP A 67 -3.72 -10.89 -3.21
C ASP A 67 -2.74 -9.76 -2.89
N SER A 68 -1.49 -9.90 -3.33
CA SER A 68 -0.46 -8.88 -3.21
C SER A 68 -0.84 -7.57 -3.92
N LEU A 69 -1.44 -7.64 -5.11
CA LEU A 69 -1.99 -6.45 -5.79
C LEU A 69 -3.16 -5.84 -5.02
N GLY A 70 -3.93 -6.66 -4.30
CA GLY A 70 -4.95 -6.22 -3.36
C GLY A 70 -4.34 -5.35 -2.26
N HIS A 71 -3.32 -5.85 -1.57
CA HIS A 71 -2.60 -5.11 -0.54
C HIS A 71 -1.91 -3.85 -1.08
N PHE A 72 -1.36 -3.90 -2.30
CA PHE A 72 -0.63 -2.76 -2.88
C PHE A 72 -1.55 -1.66 -3.45
N LEU A 73 -2.68 -2.02 -4.07
CA LEU A 73 -3.56 -1.05 -4.73
C LEU A 73 -4.87 -0.88 -3.99
N LEU A 74 -5.51 -1.99 -3.62
CA LEU A 74 -6.85 -1.94 -3.09
C LEU A 74 -6.86 -1.44 -1.64
N GLN A 75 -5.95 -1.95 -0.81
CA GLN A 75 -5.81 -1.50 0.57
C GLN A 75 -5.36 -0.04 0.64
N HIS A 76 -4.40 0.35 -0.20
CA HIS A 76 -3.94 1.73 -0.30
C HIS A 76 -5.05 2.72 -0.73
N ALA A 77 -6.06 2.24 -1.46
CA ALA A 77 -7.20 3.05 -1.84
C ALA A 77 -8.22 3.27 -0.70
N GLU A 78 -8.21 2.43 0.33
CA GLU A 78 -9.22 2.46 1.39
C GLU A 78 -9.17 3.74 2.23
N TYR A 79 -8.03 4.44 2.26
CA TYR A 79 -7.90 5.75 2.92
C TYR A 79 -8.96 6.75 2.48
N PHE A 80 -9.41 6.69 1.22
CA PHE A 80 -10.47 7.58 0.72
C PHE A 80 -11.85 7.28 1.30
N GLY A 81 -12.05 6.09 1.84
CA GLY A 81 -13.30 5.65 2.45
C GLY A 81 -13.32 5.68 3.97
N LEU A 82 -12.18 5.97 4.62
CA LEU A 82 -12.09 5.94 6.08
C LEU A 82 -12.98 7.00 6.73
N THR A 83 -13.76 6.57 7.72
CA THR A 83 -14.54 7.47 8.57
C THR A 83 -13.65 8.11 9.64
N PRO A 84 -14.02 9.30 10.15
CA PRO A 84 -13.30 9.92 11.26
C PRO A 84 -13.21 9.05 12.51
N SER A 85 -14.21 8.18 12.76
CA SER A 85 -14.20 7.24 13.88
C SER A 85 -13.18 6.12 13.72
N GLU A 86 -12.95 5.64 12.50
CA GLU A 86 -11.95 4.61 12.22
C GLU A 86 -10.54 5.17 12.42
N ILE A 87 -10.29 6.39 11.92
CA ILE A 87 -9.04 7.11 12.16
C ILE A 87 -8.84 7.40 13.65
N ALA A 88 -9.90 7.73 14.39
CA ALA A 88 -9.81 8.04 15.82
C ALA A 88 -9.48 6.82 16.70
N ASN A 89 -9.70 5.60 16.20
CA ASN A 89 -9.37 4.36 16.89
C ASN A 89 -7.95 3.87 16.59
N ALA A 90 -7.16 4.64 15.85
CA ALA A 90 -5.78 4.32 15.53
C ALA A 90 -4.89 4.22 16.78
N THR A 91 -3.92 3.30 16.73
CA THR A 91 -2.83 3.23 17.70
C THR A 91 -1.80 4.29 17.36
N THR A 92 -1.31 5.02 18.36
CA THR A 92 -0.32 6.08 18.13
C THR A 92 0.94 5.84 18.94
N TRP A 93 2.09 6.05 18.30
CA TRP A 93 3.39 6.06 18.95
C TRP A 93 4.32 7.11 18.36
N LEU A 94 5.44 7.33 19.04
CA LEU A 94 6.45 8.31 18.67
C LEU A 94 7.78 7.60 18.38
N ASP A 95 8.47 8.06 17.34
CA ASP A 95 9.88 7.79 17.09
C ASP A 95 10.58 9.08 16.68
N GLY A 96 11.39 9.64 17.59
CA GLY A 96 11.98 10.97 17.41
C GLY A 96 10.92 12.07 17.23
N GLU A 97 10.99 12.78 16.10
CA GLU A 97 10.02 13.79 15.67
C GLU A 97 8.86 13.22 14.83
N LEU A 98 8.81 11.89 14.63
CA LEU A 98 7.72 11.23 13.93
C LEU A 98 6.64 10.79 14.90
N THR A 99 5.40 11.13 14.58
CA THR A 99 4.19 10.57 15.18
C THR A 99 3.58 9.59 14.20
N TYR A 100 3.57 8.31 14.57
CA TYR A 100 2.91 7.28 13.80
C TYR A 100 1.47 7.14 14.29
N VAL A 101 0.54 7.04 13.33
CA VAL A 101 -0.88 6.81 13.53
C VAL A 101 -1.27 5.59 12.71
N ASP A 102 -1.38 4.46 13.38
CA ASP A 102 -1.64 3.16 12.79
C ASP A 102 -3.12 2.79 12.94
N ILE A 103 -3.80 2.78 11.80
CA ILE A 103 -5.23 2.54 11.66
C ILE A 103 -5.39 1.05 11.42
N SER A 104 -6.05 0.34 12.34
CA SER A 104 -6.21 -1.12 12.17
C SER A 104 -7.10 -1.45 10.98
N ASP A 105 -6.82 -2.55 10.29
CA ASP A 105 -7.65 -3.08 9.21
C ASP A 105 -8.91 -3.85 9.70
N ASN A 106 -9.21 -3.81 11.00
CA ASN A 106 -10.48 -4.31 11.53
C ASN A 106 -11.63 -3.30 11.27
N ILE A 107 -11.76 -2.88 10.02
CA ILE A 107 -12.78 -1.98 9.52
C ILE A 107 -13.71 -2.74 8.56
N ASN A 108 -14.75 -2.06 8.08
CA ASN A 108 -15.57 -2.63 7.01
C ASN A 108 -14.93 -2.28 5.67
N ASN A 109 -13.91 -3.04 5.26
CA ASN A 109 -13.11 -2.80 4.04
C ASN A 109 -14.01 -2.65 2.81
N GLY A 110 -15.10 -3.43 2.72
CA GLY A 110 -16.08 -3.32 1.65
C GLY A 110 -16.85 -1.99 1.63
N ALA A 111 -17.17 -1.43 2.80
CA ALA A 111 -17.80 -0.11 2.89
C ALA A 111 -16.80 1.02 2.62
N ALA A 112 -15.58 0.92 3.16
CA ALA A 112 -14.49 1.85 2.87
C ALA A 112 -14.19 1.87 1.36
N TRP A 113 -14.19 0.71 0.70
CA TRP A 113 -14.04 0.61 -0.75
C TRP A 113 -15.16 1.31 -1.52
N LEU A 114 -16.41 1.05 -1.14
CA LEU A 114 -17.56 1.67 -1.80
C LEU A 114 -17.58 3.19 -1.64
N ASP A 115 -17.20 3.68 -0.46
CA ASP A 115 -17.09 5.11 -0.19
C ASP A 115 -15.88 5.72 -0.91
N ALA A 116 -14.75 5.03 -0.99
CA ALA A 116 -13.60 5.43 -1.79
C ALA A 116 -13.96 5.59 -3.28
N LEU A 117 -14.77 4.69 -3.84
CA LEU A 117 -15.33 4.84 -5.19
C LEU A 117 -16.16 6.11 -5.34
N GLY A 118 -16.96 6.44 -4.33
CA GLY A 118 -17.73 7.69 -4.27
C GLY A 118 -16.87 8.95 -4.13
N HIS A 119 -15.65 8.82 -3.59
CA HIS A 119 -14.73 9.92 -3.31
C HIS A 119 -13.63 10.13 -4.37
N GLY A 120 -13.78 9.54 -5.56
CA GLY A 120 -12.93 9.83 -6.72
C GLY A 120 -11.91 8.73 -7.04
N LEU A 121 -11.98 7.57 -6.39
CA LEU A 121 -11.12 6.43 -6.73
C LEU A 121 -11.32 5.96 -8.18
N ILE A 122 -12.53 6.10 -8.73
CA ILE A 122 -12.82 5.79 -10.15
C ILE A 122 -12.00 6.70 -11.09
N ASP A 123 -11.78 7.96 -10.72
CA ASP A 123 -11.05 8.93 -11.53
C ASP A 123 -9.53 8.93 -11.28
N SER A 124 -9.07 8.20 -10.26
CA SER A 124 -7.67 8.16 -9.82
C SER A 124 -6.71 7.38 -10.73
N GLY A 125 -7.24 6.61 -11.69
CA GLY A 125 -6.44 5.71 -12.52
C GLY A 125 -6.13 4.34 -11.89
N LEU A 126 -6.56 4.10 -10.65
CA LEU A 126 -6.32 2.85 -9.92
C LEU A 126 -6.80 1.60 -10.69
N PHE A 127 -7.99 1.66 -11.28
CA PHE A 127 -8.52 0.54 -12.06
C PHE A 127 -7.70 0.25 -13.30
N GLN A 128 -7.27 1.28 -14.02
CA GLN A 128 -6.40 1.15 -15.18
C GLN A 128 -5.07 0.49 -14.76
N SER A 129 -4.52 0.90 -13.62
CA SER A 129 -3.31 0.32 -13.05
C SER A 129 -3.49 -1.14 -12.65
N LEU A 130 -4.61 -1.50 -12.02
CA LEU A 130 -4.95 -2.87 -11.67
C LEU A 130 -5.11 -3.76 -12.92
N PHE A 131 -5.88 -3.30 -13.91
CA PHE A 131 -6.10 -4.06 -15.16
C PHE A 131 -4.80 -4.24 -15.95
N ALA A 132 -3.96 -3.21 -16.05
CA ALA A 132 -2.65 -3.32 -16.69
C ALA A 132 -1.73 -4.30 -15.94
N SER A 133 -1.79 -4.33 -14.61
CA SER A 133 -1.01 -5.27 -13.79
C SER A 133 -1.46 -6.72 -14.00
N ILE A 134 -2.78 -6.96 -14.15
CA ILE A 134 -3.34 -8.28 -14.49
C ILE A 134 -2.92 -8.69 -15.91
N GLU A 135 -2.98 -7.78 -16.89
CA GLU A 135 -2.55 -8.05 -18.27
C GLU A 135 -1.06 -8.41 -18.33
N LEU A 136 -0.21 -7.72 -17.59
CA LEU A 136 1.22 -8.04 -17.46
C LEU A 136 1.43 -9.45 -16.89
N ALA A 137 0.71 -9.81 -15.82
CA ALA A 137 0.83 -11.13 -15.20
C ALA A 137 0.29 -12.28 -16.07
N LEU A 138 -0.63 -12.00 -16.99
CA LEU A 138 -1.20 -13.01 -17.90
C LEU A 138 -0.45 -13.10 -19.25
N SER A 139 0.43 -12.14 -19.56
CA SER A 139 1.20 -12.08 -20.81
C SER A 139 2.67 -12.48 -20.67
N SER A 140 3.11 -12.79 -19.45
CA SER A 140 4.42 -13.38 -19.10
C SER A 140 4.36 -14.90 -19.01
#